data_AF-A0A7V1M4M3-F1
#
_entry.id   AF-A0A7V1M4M3-F1
#
_cell.length_a   1.000
_cell.length_b   1.000
_cell.length_c   1.000
_cell.angle_alpha   90.00
_cell.angle_beta   90.00
_cell.angle_gamma   90.00
#
_symmetry.space_group_name_H-M   'P 1'
#
loop_
_entity.id
_entity.type
_entity.pdbx_description
1 polymer ?
#
loop_
_entity_poly.entity_id
_entity_poly.type
_entity_poly.pdbx_seq_one_letter_code
_entity_poly.pdbx_strand_id
1 'polypeptide(L)'
;MTLREFTNATRKQVLEALQHKQAPPIGHFDRKRFEDAVQMREVQMGGTRYTPHSVVLEFVFLHDNPGAPLILCVEVDTPEPVVFMPVPEWVQEDVWQGEVKGTFRLRSEAERLIEAFRHHVLEEENPHYFEQRPAPRRE
;
A
#
# COMPACT_ATOMS: atom_id res chain seq x y z
N MET A 1 -9.92 4.50 8.99
CA MET A 1 -9.36 3.41 8.15
C MET A 1 -8.19 3.98 7.38
N THR A 2 -7.06 3.28 7.30
CA THR A 2 -5.89 3.66 6.52
C THR A 2 -5.89 3.02 5.13
N LEU A 3 -5.11 3.55 4.18
CA LEU A 3 -4.94 2.91 2.86
C LEU A 3 -4.43 1.47 3.00
N ARG A 4 -3.54 1.24 3.97
CA ARG A 4 -2.96 -0.08 4.25
C ARG A 4 -4.02 -1.06 4.76
N GLU A 5 -4.86 -0.63 5.70
CA GLU A 5 -5.96 -1.44 6.22
C GLU A 5 -6.93 -1.83 5.11
N PHE A 6 -7.36 -0.84 4.32
CA PHE A 6 -8.23 -1.05 3.17
C PHE A 6 -7.62 -2.06 2.19
N THR A 7 -6.38 -1.82 1.76
CA THR A 7 -5.67 -2.67 0.80
C THR A 7 -5.52 -4.10 1.31
N ASN A 8 -5.17 -4.30 2.59
CA ASN A 8 -4.99 -5.62 3.15
C ASN A 8 -6.32 -6.38 3.31
N ALA A 9 -7.38 -5.69 3.73
CA ALA A 9 -8.72 -6.28 3.83
C ALA A 9 -9.21 -6.73 2.44
N THR A 10 -9.15 -5.83 1.45
CA THR A 10 -9.51 -6.11 0.06
C THR A 10 -8.68 -7.26 -0.52
N ARG A 11 -7.35 -7.25 -0.33
CA ARG A 11 -6.45 -8.31 -0.81
C ARG A 11 -6.80 -9.65 -0.20
N LYS A 12 -7.06 -9.71 1.11
CA LYS A 12 -7.44 -10.95 1.79
C LYS A 12 -8.76 -11.50 1.24
N GLN A 13 -9.76 -10.64 1.09
CA GLN A 13 -11.08 -11.04 0.58
C GLN A 13 -11.00 -11.59 -0.85
N VAL A 14 -10.24 -10.93 -1.73
CA VAL A 14 -10.05 -11.40 -3.11
C VAL A 14 -9.24 -12.69 -3.15
N LEU A 15 -8.14 -12.79 -2.39
CA LEU A 15 -7.32 -14.00 -2.32
C LEU A 15 -8.15 -15.21 -1.88
N GLU A 16 -8.97 -15.05 -0.85
CA GLU A 16 -9.84 -16.10 -0.33
C GLU A 16 -10.82 -16.58 -1.40
N ALA A 17 -11.47 -15.68 -2.15
CA ALA A 17 -12.34 -16.08 -3.25
C ALA A 17 -11.57 -16.85 -4.34
N LEU A 18 -10.38 -16.37 -4.73
CA LEU A 18 -9.56 -17.01 -5.76
C LEU A 18 -9.07 -18.40 -5.33
N GLN A 19 -8.70 -18.59 -4.05
CA GLN A 19 -8.32 -19.90 -3.49
C GLN A 19 -9.48 -20.90 -3.56
N HIS A 20 -10.73 -20.44 -3.43
CA HIS A 20 -11.93 -21.25 -3.60
C HIS A 20 -12.41 -21.34 -5.04
N LYS A 21 -11.59 -20.89 -6.02
CA LYS A 21 -11.93 -20.89 -7.45
C LYS A 21 -13.17 -20.06 -7.79
N GLN A 22 -13.47 -19.06 -6.97
CA GLN A 22 -14.57 -18.12 -7.17
C GLN A 22 -14.04 -16.82 -7.76
N ALA A 23 -14.89 -16.13 -8.51
CA ALA A 23 -14.57 -14.81 -9.04
C ALA A 23 -14.30 -13.82 -7.89
N PRO A 24 -13.40 -12.84 -8.06
CA PRO A 24 -13.24 -11.74 -7.12
C PRO A 24 -14.61 -11.11 -6.79
N PRO A 25 -14.99 -11.02 -5.49
CA PRO A 25 -16.31 -10.53 -5.09
C PRO A 25 -16.44 -9.00 -5.23
N ILE A 26 -15.31 -8.31 -5.37
CA ILE A 26 -15.19 -6.87 -5.48
C ILE A 26 -14.15 -6.52 -6.55
N GLY A 27 -14.33 -5.34 -7.16
CA GLY A 27 -13.43 -4.79 -8.15
C GLY A 27 -13.70 -5.24 -9.59
N HIS A 28 -12.90 -4.68 -10.48
CA HIS A 28 -12.89 -4.92 -11.91
C HIS A 28 -11.70 -5.80 -12.28
N PHE A 29 -11.94 -6.81 -13.11
CA PHE A 29 -10.91 -7.73 -13.57
C PHE A 29 -11.28 -8.28 -14.95
N ASP A 30 -10.28 -8.76 -15.69
CA ASP A 30 -10.50 -9.44 -16.97
C ASP A 30 -11.07 -10.83 -16.72
N ARG A 31 -12.34 -11.01 -17.10
CA ARG A 31 -13.07 -12.26 -16.91
C ARG A 31 -12.45 -13.43 -17.67
N LYS A 32 -11.93 -13.20 -18.88
CA LYS A 32 -11.29 -14.24 -19.67
C LYS A 32 -10.00 -14.70 -18.99
N ARG A 33 -9.19 -13.75 -18.49
CA ARG A 33 -8.01 -14.09 -17.70
C ARG A 33 -8.36 -14.86 -16.43
N PHE A 34 -9.46 -14.54 -15.77
CA PHE A 34 -9.93 -15.29 -14.60
C PHE A 34 -10.31 -16.74 -14.96
N GLU A 35 -11.05 -16.93 -16.05
CA GLU A 35 -11.45 -18.26 -16.55
C GLU A 35 -10.21 -19.12 -16.93
N ASP A 36 -9.16 -18.51 -17.47
CA ASP A 36 -7.88 -19.17 -17.72
C ASP A 36 -7.14 -19.47 -16.40
N ALA A 37 -7.15 -18.53 -15.44
CA ALA A 37 -6.46 -18.62 -14.16
C ALA A 37 -7.01 -19.72 -13.25
N VAL A 38 -8.34 -19.91 -13.21
CA VAL A 38 -9.00 -20.85 -12.28
C VAL A 38 -8.69 -22.32 -12.58
N GLN A 39 -8.17 -22.60 -13.78
CA GLN A 39 -7.66 -23.91 -14.18
C GLN A 39 -6.29 -24.22 -13.56
N MET A 40 -5.58 -23.22 -13.05
CA MET A 40 -4.26 -23.36 -12.44
C MET A 40 -4.36 -23.85 -10.98
N ARG A 41 -3.24 -24.35 -10.43
CA ARG A 41 -3.24 -24.97 -9.09
C ARG A 41 -3.24 -23.97 -7.96
N GLU A 42 -2.27 -23.06 -7.97
CA GLU A 42 -1.95 -22.22 -6.82
C GLU A 42 -2.01 -20.75 -7.22
N VAL A 43 -2.63 -19.95 -6.35
CA VAL A 43 -2.66 -18.50 -6.43
C VAL A 43 -1.75 -17.91 -5.35
N GLN A 44 -0.86 -17.01 -5.76
CA GLN A 44 0.02 -16.28 -4.88
C GLN A 44 -0.25 -14.79 -4.98
N MET A 45 0.06 -14.06 -3.90
CA MET A 45 -0.04 -12.60 -3.92
C MET A 45 1.10 -12.02 -4.75
N GLY A 46 0.76 -11.17 -5.70
CA GLY A 46 1.70 -10.40 -6.50
C GLY A 46 1.89 -8.98 -5.95
N GLY A 47 2.19 -8.06 -6.86
CA GLY A 47 2.37 -6.64 -6.57
C GLY A 47 1.08 -5.92 -6.13
N THR A 48 1.27 -4.69 -5.70
CA THR A 48 0.19 -3.75 -5.45
C THR A 48 0.57 -2.39 -5.99
N ARG A 49 -0.32 -1.83 -6.80
CA ARG A 49 -0.15 -0.50 -7.40
C ARG A 49 -1.32 0.38 -7.01
N TYR A 50 -1.03 1.62 -6.68
CA TYR A 50 -2.04 2.62 -6.38
C TYR A 50 -2.25 3.54 -7.58
N THR A 51 -3.51 3.89 -7.84
CA THR A 51 -3.92 4.98 -8.72
C THR A 51 -4.62 6.05 -7.88
N PRO A 52 -4.93 7.23 -8.43
CA PRO A 52 -5.62 8.27 -7.66
C PRO A 52 -6.97 7.86 -7.06
N HIS A 53 -7.64 6.83 -7.61
CA HIS A 53 -8.99 6.42 -7.19
C HIS A 53 -9.15 4.92 -6.96
N SER A 54 -8.09 4.13 -7.15
CA SER A 54 -8.17 2.67 -7.06
C SER A 54 -6.87 2.05 -6.55
N VAL A 55 -6.98 0.82 -6.06
CA VAL A 55 -5.86 -0.07 -5.81
C VAL A 55 -5.93 -1.24 -6.79
N VAL A 56 -4.82 -1.49 -7.48
CA VAL A 56 -4.65 -2.64 -8.37
C VAL A 56 -3.87 -3.70 -7.62
N LEU A 57 -4.51 -4.85 -7.41
CA LEU A 57 -3.97 -6.01 -6.73
C LEU A 57 -3.63 -7.08 -7.77
N GLU A 58 -2.39 -7.54 -7.76
CA GLU A 58 -1.96 -8.61 -8.65
C GLU A 58 -2.02 -9.96 -7.93
N PHE A 59 -2.52 -10.97 -8.64
CA PHE A 59 -2.55 -12.36 -8.20
C PHE A 59 -1.86 -13.21 -9.24
N VAL A 60 -0.83 -13.94 -8.82
CA VAL A 60 0.03 -14.75 -9.68
C VAL A 60 -0.43 -16.20 -9.59
N PHE A 61 -0.78 -16.78 -10.72
CA PHE A 61 -1.18 -18.17 -10.85
C PHE A 61 -0.03 -18.98 -11.44
N LEU A 62 0.36 -20.02 -10.71
CA LEU A 62 1.45 -20.93 -11.07
C LEU A 62 0.91 -22.26 -11.59
N HIS A 63 1.69 -22.92 -12.45
CA HIS A 63 1.40 -24.25 -12.97
C HIS A 63 2.56 -25.22 -12.75
N ASP A 64 2.27 -26.51 -12.92
CA ASP A 64 3.21 -27.60 -12.65
C ASP A 64 4.33 -27.72 -13.72
N ASN A 65 4.13 -27.16 -14.92
CA ASN A 65 5.14 -27.13 -15.99
C ASN A 65 5.94 -25.79 -15.93
N PRO A 66 7.02 -25.62 -16.71
CA PRO A 66 7.86 -24.40 -16.68
C PRO A 66 7.40 -23.23 -17.57
N GLY A 67 6.16 -23.24 -18.07
CA GLY A 67 5.54 -22.13 -18.81
C GLY A 67 5.35 -20.84 -17.98
N ALA A 68 5.02 -19.73 -18.66
CA ALA A 68 4.92 -18.41 -18.03
C ALA A 68 3.78 -18.33 -17.00
N PRO A 69 3.97 -17.65 -15.86
CA PRO A 69 2.93 -17.43 -14.87
C PRO A 69 1.82 -16.54 -15.44
N LEU A 70 0.57 -16.80 -15.03
CA LEU A 70 -0.55 -15.94 -15.39
C LEU A 70 -0.81 -14.95 -14.27
N ILE A 71 -0.89 -13.66 -14.62
CA ILE A 71 -1.18 -12.59 -13.67
C ILE A 71 -2.61 -12.09 -13.90
N LEU A 72 -3.44 -12.20 -12.87
CA LEU A 72 -4.76 -11.58 -12.79
C LEU A 72 -4.64 -10.28 -11.99
N CYS A 73 -5.00 -9.17 -12.62
CA CYS A 73 -5.10 -7.88 -11.94
C CYS A 73 -6.55 -7.62 -11.54
N VAL A 74 -6.76 -7.28 -10.27
CA VAL A 74 -8.06 -6.88 -9.74
C VAL A 74 -7.95 -5.42 -9.29
N GLU A 75 -8.69 -4.55 -9.95
CA GLU A 75 -8.76 -3.13 -9.65
C GLU A 75 -9.95 -2.85 -8.75
N VAL A 76 -9.71 -2.21 -7.60
CA VAL A 76 -10.75 -1.93 -6.60
C VAL A 76 -10.76 -0.45 -6.28
N ASP A 77 -11.91 0.19 -6.44
CA ASP A 77 -12.08 1.60 -6.09
C ASP A 77 -11.82 1.84 -4.61
N THR A 78 -11.06 2.89 -4.30
CA THR A 78 -10.83 3.32 -2.94
C THR A 78 -12.01 4.17 -2.44
N PRO A 79 -12.32 4.16 -1.14
CA PRO A 79 -13.45 4.92 -0.59
C PRO A 79 -13.28 6.44 -0.70
N GLU A 80 -12.04 6.88 -0.89
CA GLU A 80 -11.66 8.26 -1.13
C GLU A 80 -10.36 8.29 -1.97
N PRO A 81 -9.97 9.44 -2.54
CA PRO A 81 -8.77 9.53 -3.35
C PRO A 81 -7.51 9.10 -2.60
N VAL A 82 -6.63 8.42 -3.34
CA VAL A 82 -5.26 8.13 -2.89
C VAL A 82 -4.37 9.30 -3.26
N VAL A 83 -3.61 9.78 -2.28
CA VAL A 83 -2.63 10.86 -2.45
C VAL A 83 -1.23 10.32 -2.17
N PHE A 84 -0.24 10.87 -2.86
CA PHE A 84 1.17 10.63 -2.56
C PHE A 84 1.67 11.71 -1.61
N MET A 85 2.14 11.31 -0.44
CA MET A 85 2.81 12.18 0.52
C MET A 85 4.32 12.15 0.23
N PRO A 86 4.89 13.18 -0.41
CA PRO A 86 6.32 13.25 -0.65
C PRO A 86 7.09 13.41 0.65
N VAL A 87 8.36 13.03 0.63
CA VAL A 87 9.29 13.32 1.72
C VAL A 87 9.61 14.82 1.66
N PRO A 88 9.42 15.60 2.73
CA PRO A 88 9.78 17.01 2.72
C PRO A 88 11.26 17.22 2.38
N GLU A 89 11.57 18.27 1.62
CA GLU A 89 12.94 18.52 1.11
C GLU A 89 13.99 18.59 2.22
N TRP A 90 13.67 19.27 3.33
CA TRP A 90 14.54 19.37 4.51
C TRP A 90 14.85 18.02 5.16
N VAL A 91 13.98 17.00 5.02
CA VAL A 91 14.29 15.63 5.48
C VAL A 91 15.28 14.95 4.54
N GLN A 92 15.20 15.23 3.23
CA GLN A 92 16.09 14.63 2.24
C GLN A 92 17.53 15.15 2.39
N GLU A 93 17.70 16.41 2.77
CA GLU A 93 18.99 17.06 2.99
C GLU A 93 19.78 16.43 4.15
N ASP A 94 19.10 15.96 5.19
CA ASP A 94 19.71 15.42 6.40
C ASP A 94 20.02 13.90 6.34
N VAL A 95 19.64 13.21 5.26
CA VAL A 95 19.81 11.75 5.15
C VAL A 95 21.13 11.41 4.46
N TRP A 96 22.10 10.96 5.26
CA TRP A 96 23.44 10.58 4.77
C TRP A 96 23.49 9.20 4.09
N GLN A 97 22.60 8.26 4.45
CA GLN A 97 22.53 6.92 3.84
C GLN A 97 21.09 6.39 3.79
N GLY A 98 20.72 5.81 2.65
CA GLY A 98 19.42 5.17 2.42
C GLY A 98 18.52 5.94 1.44
N GLU A 99 17.52 5.24 0.90
CA GLU A 99 16.51 5.83 0.02
C GLU A 99 15.25 6.15 0.84
N VAL A 100 14.93 7.43 1.04
CA VAL A 100 13.68 7.83 1.67
C VAL A 100 12.62 8.05 0.60
N LYS A 101 11.58 7.22 0.59
CA LYS A 101 10.47 7.30 -0.35
C LYS A 101 9.27 7.95 0.29
N GLY A 102 8.55 8.73 -0.51
CA GLY A 102 7.21 9.15 -0.15
C GLY A 102 6.26 7.95 -0.06
N THR A 103 5.07 8.19 0.44
CA THR A 103 4.11 7.12 0.74
C THR A 103 2.72 7.45 0.23
N PHE A 104 1.99 6.44 -0.22
CA PHE A 104 0.59 6.60 -0.61
C PHE A 104 -0.31 6.51 0.62
N ARG A 105 -1.30 7.39 0.69
CA ARG A 105 -2.30 7.47 1.77
C ARG A 105 -3.67 7.76 1.18
N LEU A 106 -4.71 7.40 1.93
CA LEU A 106 -6.02 7.98 1.66
C LEU A 106 -6.00 9.47 2.03
N ARG A 107 -6.79 10.29 1.35
CA ARG A 107 -6.81 11.75 1.57
C ARG A 107 -7.05 12.12 3.04
N SER A 108 -8.07 11.57 3.70
CA SER A 108 -8.35 11.87 5.11
C SER A 108 -7.21 11.43 6.05
N GLU A 109 -6.53 10.32 5.73
CA GLU A 109 -5.35 9.86 6.46
C GLU A 109 -4.20 10.86 6.33
N ALA A 110 -3.97 11.39 5.13
CA ALA A 110 -2.94 12.39 4.87
C ALA A 110 -3.23 13.72 5.58
N GLU A 111 -4.47 14.21 5.51
CA GLU A 111 -4.91 15.44 6.19
C GLU A 111 -4.64 15.35 7.70
N ARG A 112 -5.01 14.22 8.33
CA ARG A 112 -4.75 13.99 9.75
C ARG A 112 -3.26 13.97 10.09
N LEU A 113 -2.43 13.37 9.25
CA LEU A 113 -0.97 13.31 9.47
C LEU A 113 -0.33 14.71 9.36
N ILE A 114 -0.77 15.52 8.40
CA ILE A 114 -0.30 16.89 8.21
C ILE A 114 -0.70 17.76 9.42
N GLU A 115 -1.96 17.66 9.86
CA GLU A 115 -2.43 18.42 11.01
C GLU A 115 -1.70 18.04 12.29
N ALA A 116 -1.50 16.74 12.52
CA ALA A 116 -0.71 16.27 13.65
C ALA A 116 0.73 16.81 13.58
N PHE A 117 1.39 16.73 12.43
CA PHE A 117 2.73 17.27 12.25
C PHE A 117 2.81 18.78 12.53
N ARG A 118 1.84 19.53 12.02
CA ARG A 118 1.73 20.97 12.26
C ARG A 118 1.64 21.28 13.76
N HIS A 119 0.78 20.59 14.48
CA HIS A 119 0.63 20.75 15.94
C HIS A 119 1.95 20.51 16.68
N HIS A 120 2.67 19.43 16.31
CA HIS A 120 3.92 19.06 16.96
C HIS A 120 5.06 20.05 16.70
N VAL A 121 5.12 20.64 15.50
CA VAL A 121 6.27 21.46 15.08
C VAL A 121 6.04 22.96 15.29
N LEU A 122 4.82 23.46 15.05
CA LEU A 122 4.55 24.90 14.96
C LEU A 122 3.81 25.49 16.16
N GLU A 123 3.10 24.67 16.94
CA GLU A 123 2.13 25.21 17.90
C GLU A 123 2.61 25.03 19.36
N GLU A 124 2.51 23.84 19.96
CA GLU A 124 2.69 23.74 21.42
C GLU A 124 3.62 22.61 21.90
N GLU A 125 3.81 21.55 21.12
CA GLU A 125 4.53 20.36 21.60
C GLU A 125 6.02 20.33 21.23
N ASN A 126 6.50 21.28 20.43
CA ASN A 126 7.89 21.30 19.96
C ASN A 126 8.93 21.32 21.12
N PRO A 127 8.72 22.06 22.23
CA PRO A 127 9.66 22.06 23.36
C PRO A 127 9.99 20.68 23.94
N HIS A 128 9.06 19.71 23.89
CA HIS A 128 9.29 18.35 24.41
C HIS A 128 10.46 17.63 23.70
N TYR A 129 10.70 17.92 22.42
CA TYR A 129 11.79 17.30 21.66
C TYR A 129 13.19 17.83 22.06
N PHE A 130 13.26 18.95 22.79
CA PHE A 130 14.51 19.54 23.26
C PHE A 130 14.89 19.09 24.68
N GLU A 131 13.90 18.74 25.50
CA GLU A 131 14.10 18.38 26.91
C GLU A 131 14.60 16.93 27.11
N GLN A 132 14.42 16.06 26.11
CA GLN A 132 14.78 14.62 26.18
C GLN A 132 15.94 14.22 25.25
N ARG A 133 17.03 15.00 25.16
CA ARG A 133 18.23 14.50 24.46
C ARG A 133 19.04 13.58 25.39
N PRO A 134 19.04 12.23 25.22
CA PRO A 134 20.08 11.42 25.84
C PRO A 134 21.44 11.89 25.30
N ALA A 135 22.42 12.00 26.19
CA ALA A 135 23.77 12.41 25.80
C ALA A 135 24.27 11.55 24.62
N PRO A 136 24.93 12.14 23.61
CA PRO A 136 25.53 11.36 22.54
C PRO A 136 26.45 10.33 23.18
N ARG A 137 26.21 9.03 22.90
CA ARG A 137 27.14 7.97 23.30
C ARG A 137 28.48 8.29 22.64
N ARG A 138 29.46 8.66 23.45
CA ARG A 138 30.85 8.72 23.02
C ARG A 138 31.32 7.28 22.83
N GLU A 139 31.64 6.92 21.60
CA GLU A 139 32.47 5.75 21.29
C GLU A 139 33.89 5.96 21.84
#